data_AF-A0A6V8ECW6-F1
#
_entry.id   AF-A0A6V8ECW6-F1
#
_cell.length_a   1.000
_cell.length_b   1.000
_cell.length_c   1.000
_cell.angle_alpha   90.00
_cell.angle_beta   90.00
_cell.angle_gamma   90.00
#
_symmetry.space_group_name_H-M   'P 1'
#
loop_
_entity.id
_entity.type
_entity.pdbx_description
1 polymer ?
#
loop_
_entity_poly.entity_id
_entity_poly.type
_entity_poly.pdbx_seq_one_letter_code
_entity_poly.pdbx_strand_id
1 'polypeptide(L)'
;MGEPVSRVFVPSVTEEDGGTIALGCFSTEDTAWQVLRAFLKKSEQMLLESCSVVVWDVDIVGEEAMTILSTMECRDCPVCGRRTFWIDVDNFSALCHGSACSAWIE
;
A
#
# COMPACT_ATOMS: atom_id res chain seq x y z
N MET A 1 -25.12 -2.96 -24.15
CA MET A 1 -24.78 -3.49 -22.81
C MET A 1 -23.27 -3.36 -22.72
N GLY A 2 -22.77 -2.41 -21.94
CA GLY A 2 -21.31 -2.23 -21.81
C GLY A 2 -20.72 -3.46 -21.13
N GLU A 3 -19.63 -3.98 -21.68
CA GLU A 3 -18.84 -5.02 -21.02
C GLU A 3 -18.43 -4.51 -19.62
N PRO A 4 -18.43 -5.36 -18.59
CA PRO A 4 -17.98 -4.94 -17.27
C PRO A 4 -16.52 -4.50 -17.41
N VAL A 5 -16.25 -3.24 -17.06
CA VAL A 5 -14.88 -2.70 -17.05
C VAL A 5 -14.05 -3.57 -16.12
N SER A 6 -13.08 -4.27 -16.68
CA SER A 6 -12.18 -5.11 -15.91
C SER A 6 -11.24 -4.20 -15.13
N ARG A 7 -11.12 -4.42 -13.83
CA ARG A 7 -10.29 -3.60 -12.94
C ARG A 7 -9.15 -4.42 -12.40
N VAL A 8 -7.98 -3.79 -12.32
CA VAL A 8 -6.81 -4.37 -11.69
C VAL A 8 -6.30 -3.48 -10.57
N PHE A 9 -5.77 -4.12 -9.54
CA PHE A 9 -5.26 -3.51 -8.32
C PHE A 9 -3.75 -3.67 -8.32
N VAL A 10 -3.04 -2.55 -8.28
CA VAL A 10 -1.60 -2.45 -8.42
C VAL A 10 -1.04 -1.86 -7.13
N PRO A 11 -0.58 -2.71 -6.18
CA PRO A 11 0.14 -2.24 -5.01
C PRO A 11 1.59 -1.88 -5.39
N SER A 12 2.07 -0.76 -4.86
CA SER A 12 3.44 -0.27 -5.06
C SER A 12 4.02 0.29 -3.78
N VAL A 13 5.36 0.27 -3.68
CA VAL A 13 6.13 0.90 -2.61
C VAL A 13 7.14 1.86 -3.23
N THR A 14 7.45 2.95 -2.54
CA THR A 14 8.42 3.95 -2.95
C THR A 14 9.55 3.98 -1.93
N GLU A 15 10.79 3.91 -2.41
CA GLU A 15 12.02 4.01 -1.62
C GLU A 15 12.42 5.48 -1.43
N GLU A 16 13.24 5.78 -0.41
CA GLU A 16 13.78 7.14 -0.16
C GLU A 16 14.60 7.71 -1.33
N ASP A 17 15.11 6.86 -2.23
CA ASP A 17 15.80 7.30 -3.45
C ASP A 17 14.83 7.75 -4.56
N GLY A 18 13.51 7.69 -4.31
CA GLY A 18 12.45 7.99 -5.29
C GLY A 18 12.11 6.81 -6.21
N GLY A 19 12.78 5.66 -6.03
CA GLY A 19 12.49 4.43 -6.76
C GLY A 19 11.13 3.86 -6.37
N THR A 20 10.23 3.68 -7.34
CA THR A 20 8.94 3.00 -7.12
C THR A 20 9.01 1.55 -7.58
N ILE A 21 8.67 0.62 -6.68
CA ILE A 21 8.62 -0.81 -6.94
C ILE A 21 7.14 -1.23 -7.00
N ALA A 22 6.70 -1.70 -8.18
CA ALA A 22 5.41 -2.35 -8.32
C ALA A 22 5.48 -3.78 -7.78
N LEU A 23 4.59 -4.13 -6.84
CA LEU A 23 4.57 -5.44 -6.19
C LEU A 23 3.77 -6.49 -6.99
N GLY A 24 2.96 -6.04 -7.95
CA GLY A 24 2.19 -6.91 -8.84
C GLY A 24 0.93 -6.25 -9.38
N CYS A 25 0.15 -7.03 -10.13
CA CYS A 25 -1.13 -6.62 -10.69
C CYS A 25 -2.15 -7.73 -10.37
N PHE A 26 -3.23 -7.38 -9.67
CA PHE A 26 -4.18 -8.34 -9.11
C PHE A 26 -5.60 -8.03 -9.55
N SER A 27 -6.45 -9.05 -9.68
CA SER A 27 -7.85 -8.89 -10.07
C SER A 27 -8.79 -8.53 -8.90
N THR A 28 -8.28 -8.54 -7.66
CA THR A 28 -9.08 -8.22 -6.46
C THR A 28 -8.31 -7.31 -5.50
N GLU A 29 -9.03 -6.43 -4.81
CA GLU A 29 -8.48 -5.49 -3.85
C GLU A 29 -7.84 -6.20 -2.63
N ASP A 30 -8.54 -7.20 -2.08
CA ASP A 30 -8.07 -7.97 -0.93
C ASP A 30 -6.71 -8.62 -1.20
N THR A 31 -6.52 -9.22 -2.38
CA THR A 31 -5.23 -9.84 -2.73
C THR A 31 -4.12 -8.79 -2.83
N ALA A 32 -4.39 -7.63 -3.42
CA ALA A 32 -3.42 -6.55 -3.52
C ALA A 32 -2.99 -6.05 -2.12
N TRP A 33 -3.95 -5.88 -1.21
CA TRP A 33 -3.68 -5.49 0.18
C TRP A 33 -2.90 -6.56 0.95
N GLN A 34 -3.23 -7.84 0.77
CA GLN A 34 -2.51 -8.93 1.42
C GLN A 34 -1.05 -9.00 0.96
N VAL A 35 -0.78 -8.81 -0.35
CA VAL A 35 0.58 -8.77 -0.90
C VAL A 35 1.34 -7.57 -0.36
N LEU A 36 0.74 -6.38 -0.35
CA LEU A 36 1.36 -5.19 0.22
C LEU A 36 1.73 -5.40 1.69
N ARG A 37 0.79 -5.88 2.51
CA ARG A 37 1.02 -6.19 3.94
C ARG A 37 2.12 -7.23 4.13
N ALA A 38 2.16 -8.27 3.30
CA ALA A 38 3.20 -9.30 3.36
C ALA A 38 4.59 -8.75 2.99
N PHE A 39 4.65 -7.81 2.05
CA PHE A 39 5.88 -7.12 1.67
C PHE A 39 6.37 -6.18 2.77
N LEU A 40 5.49 -5.35 3.34
CA LEU A 40 5.81 -4.43 4.44
C LEU A 40 6.34 -5.15 5.69
N LYS A 41 5.87 -6.36 5.97
CA LYS A 41 6.44 -7.21 7.06
C LYS A 41 7.91 -7.58 6.83
N LYS A 42 8.38 -7.55 5.58
CA LYS A 42 9.77 -7.88 5.20
C LYS A 42 10.60 -6.63 4.92
N SER A 43 10.01 -5.43 4.97
CA SER A 43 10.68 -4.18 4.60
C SER A 43 11.64 -3.64 5.65
N GLU A 44 11.92 -4.39 6.74
CA GLU A 44 12.88 -3.98 7.77
C GLU A 44 14.31 -3.78 7.25
N GLN A 45 14.60 -4.27 6.04
CA GLN A 45 15.89 -4.12 5.36
C GLN A 45 15.85 -3.07 4.23
N MET A 46 14.70 -2.41 4.01
CA MET A 46 14.48 -1.46 2.92
C MET A 46 14.09 -0.09 3.48
N LEU A 47 14.68 0.96 2.92
CA LEU A 47 14.38 2.35 3.26
C LEU A 47 13.18 2.83 2.44
N LEU A 48 11.99 2.39 2.85
CA LEU A 48 10.74 2.78 2.19
C LEU A 48 10.22 4.12 2.74
N GLU A 49 9.81 5.00 1.84
CA GLU A 49 9.22 6.32 2.14
C GLU A 49 7.69 6.28 2.11
N SER A 50 7.11 5.61 1.13
CA SER A 50 5.65 5.53 0.97
C SER A 50 5.23 4.23 0.30
N CYS A 51 3.93 3.93 0.35
CA CYS A 51 3.33 2.86 -0.41
C CYS A 51 1.91 3.25 -0.83
N SER A 52 1.42 2.63 -1.89
CA SER A 52 0.10 2.94 -2.44
C SER A 52 -0.54 1.71 -3.06
N VAL A 53 -1.87 1.73 -3.12
CA VAL A 53 -2.66 0.79 -3.91
C VAL A 53 -3.46 1.60 -4.91
N VAL A 54 -3.28 1.28 -6.18
CA VAL A 54 -3.93 1.97 -7.30
C VAL A 54 -4.83 1.00 -8.04
N VAL A 55 -6.02 1.45 -8.41
CA VAL A 55 -6.90 0.75 -9.34
C VAL A 55 -6.69 1.28 -10.75
N TRP A 56 -6.56 0.35 -11.68
CA TRP A 56 -6.55 0.62 -13.11
C TRP A 56 -7.76 -0.02 -13.78
N ASP A 57 -8.52 0.78 -14.51
CA ASP A 57 -9.54 0.31 -15.43
C ASP A 57 -8.86 -0.17 -16.73
N VAL A 58 -9.03 -1.44 -17.07
CA VAL A 58 -8.47 -2.05 -18.28
C VAL A 58 -9.19 -1.49 -19.50
N ASP A 59 -8.44 -1.29 -20.59
CA ASP A 59 -8.90 -0.73 -21.87
C ASP A 59 -9.34 0.74 -21.84
N ILE A 60 -9.07 1.47 -20.75
CA ILE A 60 -9.25 2.91 -20.65
C ILE A 60 -7.89 3.61 -20.80
N VAL A 61 -7.85 4.69 -21.58
CA VAL A 61 -6.63 5.49 -21.81
C VAL A 61 -6.83 6.88 -21.23
N GLY A 62 -5.85 7.35 -20.46
CA GLY A 62 -5.83 8.68 -19.85
C GLY A 62 -5.83 8.61 -18.33
N GLU A 63 -5.78 9.77 -17.68
CA GLU A 63 -5.79 9.88 -16.20
C GLU A 63 -7.05 9.27 -15.58
N GLU A 64 -8.15 9.23 -16.35
CA GLU A 64 -9.43 8.64 -15.96
C GLU A 64 -9.37 7.13 -15.73
N ALA A 65 -8.35 6.46 -16.27
CA ALA A 65 -8.13 5.02 -16.10
C ALA A 65 -7.56 4.66 -14.73
N MET A 66 -7.06 5.64 -13.97
CA MET A 66 -6.29 5.43 -12.76
C MET A 66 -6.99 6.06 -11.56
N THR A 67 -7.28 5.26 -10.54
CA THR A 67 -7.80 5.74 -9.26
C THR A 67 -6.88 5.31 -8.13
N ILE A 68 -6.35 6.26 -7.36
CA ILE A 68 -5.59 5.96 -6.15
C ILE A 68 -6.59 5.57 -5.06
N LEU A 69 -6.55 4.32 -4.60
CA LEU A 69 -7.40 3.87 -3.49
C LEU A 69 -6.85 4.34 -2.16
N SER A 70 -5.54 4.20 -1.99
CA SER A 70 -4.87 4.55 -0.74
C SER A 70 -3.40 4.85 -1.00
N THR A 71 -2.90 5.84 -0.29
CA THR A 71 -1.48 6.15 -0.18
C THR A 71 -1.14 6.25 1.30
N MET A 72 -0.04 5.63 1.70
CA MET A 72 0.44 5.63 3.07
C MET A 72 1.90 6.05 3.09
N GLU A 73 2.21 6.94 4.01
CA GLU A 73 3.58 7.39 4.25
C GLU A 73 4.19 6.59 5.39
N CYS A 74 5.49 6.37 5.29
CA CYS A 74 6.27 5.77 6.35
C CYS A 74 6.48 6.83 7.45
N ARG A 75 6.09 6.51 8.68
CA ARG A 75 6.21 7.42 9.84
C ARG A 75 6.87 6.71 11.01
N ASP A 76 7.54 7.48 11.87
CA ASP A 76 8.11 6.94 13.09
C ASP A 76 6.99 6.51 14.05
N CYS A 77 7.03 5.25 14.48
CA CYS A 77 6.11 4.74 15.48
C CYS A 77 6.38 5.43 16.84
N PRO A 78 5.40 6.09 17.49
CA PRO A 78 5.63 6.73 18.79
C PRO A 78 5.87 5.73 19.91
N VAL A 79 5.54 4.44 19.70
CA VAL A 79 5.71 3.38 20.70
C VAL A 79 7.13 2.81 20.67
N CYS A 80 7.67 2.51 19.49
CA CYS A 80 8.99 1.88 19.38
C CYS A 80 10.07 2.74 18.72
N GLY A 81 9.73 3.94 18.22
CA GLY A 81 10.64 4.85 17.54
C GLY A 81 11.15 4.35 16.18
N ARG A 82 10.65 3.22 15.68
CA ARG A 82 11.04 2.68 14.37
C ARG A 82 10.17 3.29 13.28
N ARG A 83 10.79 3.58 12.15
CA ARG A 83 10.11 3.95 10.92
C ARG A 83 9.26 2.78 10.41
N THR A 84 7.95 2.97 10.31
CA THR A 84 6.97 1.94 9.94
C THR A 84 5.85 2.54 9.11
N PHE A 85 5.15 1.69 8.38
CA PHE A 85 3.87 2.04 7.77
C PHE A 85 2.76 2.00 8.79
N TRP A 86 1.83 2.95 8.65
CA TRP A 86 0.60 3.06 9.42
C TRP A 86 -0.53 2.74 8.45
N ILE A 87 -1.18 1.59 8.63
CA ILE A 87 -2.36 1.23 7.84
C ILE A 87 -3.59 1.64 8.64
N ASP A 88 -4.39 2.55 8.09
CA ASP A 88 -5.72 2.88 8.59
C ASP A 88 -6.64 1.70 8.28
N VAL A 89 -6.91 0.87 9.29
CA VAL A 89 -7.85 -0.24 9.16
C VAL A 89 -9.21 0.26 9.63
N ASP A 90 -9.96 0.85 8.70
CA ASP A 90 -11.38 1.23 8.82
C ASP A 90 -11.76 2.32 9.86
N ASN A 91 -10.92 2.69 10.83
CA ASN A 91 -11.32 3.56 11.96
C ASN A 91 -10.20 4.46 12.50
N PHE A 92 -9.51 5.26 11.69
CA PHE A 92 -8.48 6.21 12.17
C PHE A 92 -7.36 5.55 13.00
N SER A 93 -7.23 4.24 12.88
CA SER A 93 -6.42 3.42 13.77
C SER A 93 -5.20 3.00 13.01
N ALA A 94 -4.04 3.21 13.61
CA ALA A 94 -2.79 2.92 12.95
C ALA A 94 -2.12 1.70 13.55
N LEU A 95 -1.79 0.73 12.68
CA LEU A 95 -1.03 -0.45 13.08
C LEU A 95 0.43 -0.34 12.64
N CYS A 96 1.34 -0.43 13.60
CA CYS A 96 2.79 -0.53 13.34
C CYS A 96 3.16 -1.95 12.92
N HIS A 97 3.59 -2.15 11.67
CA HIS A 97 4.00 -3.47 11.16
C HIS A 97 5.45 -3.87 11.47
N GLY A 98 6.19 -3.09 12.27
CA GLY A 98 7.53 -3.48 12.70
C GLY A 98 7.53 -4.81 13.47
N SER A 99 8.50 -5.68 13.20
CA SER A 99 8.56 -7.07 13.71
C SER A 99 8.42 -7.20 15.23
N ALA A 100 8.79 -6.16 15.97
CA ALA A 100 8.80 -6.16 17.43
C ALA A 100 7.64 -5.37 18.07
N CYS A 101 6.94 -4.52 17.32
CA CYS A 101 6.05 -3.53 17.90
C CYS A 101 4.59 -3.93 17.76
N SER A 102 4.12 -4.24 16.53
CA SER A 102 2.70 -4.57 16.27
C SER A 102 1.71 -3.62 16.98
N ALA A 103 2.15 -2.40 17.31
CA ALA A 103 1.42 -1.53 18.21
C ALA A 103 0.28 -0.90 17.44
N TRP A 104 -0.90 -1.00 18.03
CA TRP A 104 -2.11 -0.39 17.53
C TRP A 104 -2.37 0.88 18.33
N ILE A 105 -2.62 1.98 17.61
CA ILE A 105 -2.91 3.29 18.20
C ILE A 105 -4.33 3.68 17.77
N GLU A 106 -5.20 3.86 18.78
CA GLU A 106 -6.57 4.40 18.68
C GLU A 106 -6.59 5.94 18.74
#